data_AF-A0A7S2WG90-F1
#
_entry.id   AF-A0A7S2WG90-F1
#
_cell.length_a   1.000
_cell.length_b   1.000
_cell.length_c   1.000
_cell.angle_alpha   90.00
_cell.angle_beta   90.00
_cell.angle_gamma   90.00
#
_symmetry.space_group_name_H-M   'P 1'
#
loop_
_entity.id
_entity.type
_entity.pdbx_description
1 polymer ?
#
loop_
_entity_poly.entity_id
_entity_poly.type
_entity_poly.pdbx_seq_one_letter_code
_entity_poly.pdbx_strand_id
1 'polypeptide(L)'
;TYYYEHLHPQKTSQLHKCIYTNRNENPFVRMPNGSQRCRDVNTPIAANCDTNDCRNQPLDQIVAANLAVCRYPWICFHHPQLDNYRLCRDFTKIWYQYRTEIDAHTERIGKFYPQVTLGYCDAGGEAGYRPMMKL
;
A
#
# COMPACT_ATOMS: atom_id res chain seq x y z
N THR A 1 -17.22 11.69 4.91
CA THR A 1 -18.48 11.21 4.31
C THR A 1 -19.72 11.83 4.97
N TYR A 2 -19.74 11.98 6.30
CA TYR A 2 -20.87 12.52 7.07
C TYR A 2 -21.45 13.86 6.58
N TYR A 3 -20.59 14.85 6.25
CA TYR A 3 -21.06 16.18 5.84
C TYR A 3 -21.74 16.19 4.46
N TYR A 4 -21.22 15.42 3.49
CA TYR A 4 -21.77 15.39 2.13
C TYR A 4 -23.08 14.60 2.06
N GLU A 5 -23.19 13.51 2.83
CA GLU A 5 -24.43 12.75 2.96
C GLU A 5 -25.55 13.56 3.62
N HIS A 6 -25.21 14.41 4.59
CA HIS A 6 -26.16 15.35 5.19
C HIS A 6 -26.72 16.36 4.17
N LEU A 7 -25.88 16.86 3.26
CA LEU A 7 -26.29 17.79 2.20
C LEU A 7 -26.99 17.08 1.02
N HIS A 8 -26.67 15.80 0.79
CA HIS A 8 -27.17 15.01 -0.34
C HIS A 8 -27.61 13.61 0.10
N PRO A 9 -28.75 13.50 0.80
CA PRO A 9 -29.27 12.22 1.25
C PRO A 9 -29.48 11.29 0.06
N GLN A 10 -29.13 10.00 0.24
CA GLN A 10 -29.29 8.94 -0.77
C GLN A 10 -28.48 9.10 -2.07
N LYS A 11 -27.62 10.12 -2.19
CA LYS A 11 -26.70 10.28 -3.34
C LYS A 11 -25.29 9.74 -3.07
N THR A 12 -25.06 9.20 -1.89
CA THR A 12 -23.74 8.68 -1.48
C THR A 12 -23.73 7.16 -1.48
N SER A 13 -22.80 6.57 -2.22
CA SER A 13 -22.44 5.15 -2.10
C SER A 13 -21.10 5.03 -1.38
N GLN A 14 -21.04 4.20 -0.34
CA GLN A 14 -19.78 3.88 0.32
C GLN A 14 -18.94 2.94 -0.56
N LEU A 15 -17.72 3.36 -0.91
CA LEU A 15 -16.79 2.53 -1.67
C LEU A 15 -16.10 1.50 -0.78
N HIS A 16 -15.81 0.32 -1.34
CA HIS A 16 -15.08 -0.73 -0.64
C HIS A 16 -13.60 -0.36 -0.46
N LYS A 17 -13.19 -0.08 0.78
CA LYS A 17 -11.85 0.45 1.11
C LYS A 17 -10.70 -0.43 0.62
N CYS A 18 -10.85 -1.76 0.63
CA CYS A 18 -9.79 -2.67 0.19
C CYS A 18 -9.66 -2.75 -1.34
N ILE A 19 -10.62 -2.21 -2.09
CA ILE A 19 -10.58 -2.17 -3.56
C ILE A 19 -10.08 -0.80 -4.03
N TYR A 20 -10.65 0.28 -3.48
CA TYR A 20 -10.42 1.64 -3.98
C TYR A 20 -9.37 2.44 -3.20
N THR A 21 -8.95 1.96 -2.03
CA THR A 21 -7.94 2.63 -1.19
C THR A 21 -7.14 1.60 -0.40
N ASN A 22 -6.68 0.51 -1.03
CA ASN A 22 -6.06 -0.58 -0.30
C ASN A 22 -4.75 -0.12 0.35
N ARG A 23 -4.66 -0.22 1.67
CA ARG A 23 -3.47 0.17 2.45
C ARG A 23 -2.62 -1.00 2.91
N ASN A 24 -2.98 -2.24 2.59
CA ASN A 24 -2.40 -3.44 3.21
C ASN A 24 -2.40 -3.34 4.75
N GLU A 25 -3.46 -2.74 5.30
CA GLU A 25 -3.55 -2.41 6.71
C GLU A 25 -4.03 -3.61 7.53
N ASN A 26 -3.38 -3.87 8.66
CA ASN A 26 -3.85 -4.89 9.59
C ASN A 26 -5.22 -4.47 10.16
N PRO A 27 -6.25 -5.33 10.06
CA PRO A 27 -7.60 -5.03 10.55
C PRO A 27 -7.65 -4.89 12.08
N PHE A 28 -6.59 -5.28 12.80
CA PHE A 28 -6.47 -5.17 14.24
C PHE A 28 -5.55 -4.03 14.68
N VAL A 29 -5.86 -3.47 15.84
CA VAL A 29 -5.00 -2.58 16.63
C VAL A 29 -4.73 -3.23 17.98
N ARG A 30 -3.47 -3.22 18.41
CA ARG A 30 -3.07 -3.71 19.73
C ARG A 30 -3.21 -2.58 20.75
N MET A 31 -3.94 -2.85 21.82
CA MET A 31 -4.19 -1.91 22.91
C MET A 31 -3.05 -1.97 23.95
N PRO A 32 -2.87 -0.93 24.80
CA PRO A 32 -1.83 -0.91 25.83
C PRO A 32 -1.91 -2.06 26.84
N ASN A 33 -3.13 -2.58 27.10
CA ASN A 33 -3.36 -3.74 27.96
C ASN A 33 -3.09 -5.10 27.25
N GLY A 34 -2.57 -5.07 26.03
CA GLY A 34 -2.26 -6.26 25.24
C GLY A 34 -3.44 -6.85 24.46
N SER A 35 -4.67 -6.37 24.66
CA SER A 35 -5.83 -6.85 23.90
C SER A 35 -5.81 -6.33 22.45
N GLN A 36 -6.53 -7.03 21.57
CA GLN A 36 -6.73 -6.60 20.19
C GLN A 36 -8.15 -6.10 19.98
N ARG A 37 -8.31 -5.09 19.14
CA ARG A 37 -9.61 -4.56 18.70
C ARG A 37 -9.60 -4.37 17.19
N CYS A 38 -10.78 -4.43 16.56
CA CYS A 38 -10.89 -3.98 15.18
C CYS A 38 -10.39 -2.52 15.08
N ARG A 39 -9.63 -2.23 14.03
CA ARG A 39 -9.18 -0.87 13.71
C ARG A 39 -10.34 0.04 13.35
N ASP A 40 -11.35 -0.53 12.69
CA ASP A 40 -12.58 0.17 12.36
C ASP A 40 -13.48 0.18 13.60
N VAL A 41 -13.58 1.36 14.24
CA VAL A 41 -14.36 1.57 15.47
C VAL A 41 -15.85 1.36 15.27
N ASN A 42 -16.33 1.38 14.02
CA ASN A 42 -17.73 1.16 13.68
C ASN A 42 -18.04 -0.33 13.43
N THR A 43 -17.02 -1.20 13.40
CA THR A 43 -17.20 -2.65 13.23
C THR A 43 -17.35 -3.29 14.61
N PRO A 44 -18.51 -3.89 14.94
CA PRO A 44 -18.69 -4.61 16.20
C PRO A 44 -17.64 -5.72 16.34
N ILE A 45 -17.09 -5.92 17.55
CA ILE A 45 -16.12 -7.00 17.83
C ILE A 45 -16.71 -8.39 17.49
N ALA A 46 -18.05 -8.53 17.57
CA ALA A 46 -18.79 -9.74 17.19
C ALA A 46 -18.92 -9.94 15.66
N ALA A 47 -18.54 -8.96 14.84
CA ALA A 47 -18.61 -8.99 13.39
C ALA A 47 -17.19 -8.99 12.80
N ASN A 48 -16.66 -10.19 12.57
CA ASN A 48 -15.54 -10.51 11.68
C ASN A 48 -14.62 -9.32 11.31
N CYS A 49 -13.71 -8.88 12.19
CA CYS A 49 -12.68 -7.90 11.78
C CYS A 49 -11.94 -8.39 10.50
N ASP A 50 -11.88 -9.71 10.31
CA ASP A 50 -11.30 -10.39 9.15
C ASP A 50 -12.00 -10.10 7.82
N THR A 51 -13.31 -9.80 7.78
CA THR A 51 -13.98 -9.42 6.52
C THR A 51 -13.51 -8.06 6.00
N ASN A 52 -12.84 -7.28 6.85
CA ASN A 52 -12.22 -6.01 6.49
C ASN A 52 -10.69 -6.11 6.31
N ASP A 53 -10.15 -7.33 6.27
CA ASP A 53 -8.72 -7.55 6.08
C ASP A 53 -8.30 -7.33 4.63
N CYS A 54 -7.86 -6.11 4.33
CA CYS A 54 -7.41 -5.74 3.00
C CYS A 54 -6.15 -6.49 2.54
N ARG A 55 -5.42 -7.18 3.43
CA ARG A 55 -4.21 -7.96 3.09
C ARG A 55 -4.53 -9.20 2.25
N ASN A 56 -5.77 -9.69 2.37
CA ASN A 56 -6.25 -10.88 1.66
C ASN A 56 -6.88 -10.53 0.30
N GLN A 57 -6.99 -9.25 -0.05
CA GLN A 57 -7.56 -8.84 -1.33
C GLN A 57 -6.69 -9.36 -2.49
N PRO A 58 -7.29 -10.01 -3.51
CA PRO A 58 -6.60 -10.35 -4.75
C PRO A 58 -6.08 -9.10 -5.46
N LEU A 59 -4.85 -9.15 -5.97
CA LEU A 59 -4.16 -7.99 -6.54
C LEU A 59 -4.90 -7.41 -7.75
N ASP A 60 -5.46 -8.28 -8.58
CA ASP A 60 -6.24 -7.97 -9.78
C ASP A 60 -7.60 -7.29 -9.51
N GLN A 61 -8.07 -7.35 -8.26
CA GLN A 61 -9.30 -6.69 -7.83
C GLN A 61 -9.05 -5.32 -7.17
N ILE A 62 -7.79 -4.90 -7.02
CA ILE A 62 -7.43 -3.63 -6.39
C ILE A 62 -7.32 -2.56 -7.47
N VAL A 63 -8.17 -1.54 -7.37
CA VAL A 63 -8.19 -0.40 -8.30
C VAL A 63 -7.14 0.63 -7.92
N ALA A 64 -6.95 0.89 -6.62
CA ALA A 64 -5.96 1.84 -6.14
C ALA A 64 -5.36 1.41 -4.81
N ALA A 65 -4.03 1.55 -4.74
CA ALA A 65 -3.24 1.26 -3.55
C ALA A 65 -2.75 2.57 -2.91
N ASN A 66 -2.81 2.63 -1.58
CA ASN A 66 -2.23 3.70 -0.79
C ASN A 66 -1.07 3.13 0.04
N LEU A 67 0.13 3.67 -0.20
CA LEU A 67 1.38 3.10 0.30
C LEU A 67 1.79 3.59 1.69
N ALA A 68 0.91 4.29 2.42
CA ALA A 68 1.23 4.84 3.74
C ALA A 68 1.75 3.78 4.73
N VAL A 69 1.20 2.56 4.70
CA VAL A 69 1.67 1.43 5.55
C VAL A 69 2.88 0.74 4.94
N CYS A 70 2.93 0.65 3.62
CA CYS A 70 3.98 -0.06 2.89
C CYS A 70 5.28 0.72 2.76
N ARG A 71 5.35 1.97 3.23
CA ARG A 71 6.40 2.94 2.88
C ARG A 71 6.34 3.30 1.40
N TYR A 72 6.85 4.48 1.08
CA TYR A 72 6.88 4.94 -0.31
C TYR A 72 7.95 4.16 -1.11
N PRO A 73 7.74 3.90 -2.42
CA PRO A 73 8.67 3.11 -3.23
C PRO A 73 10.05 3.71 -3.39
N TRP A 74 10.17 5.04 -3.25
CA TRP A 74 11.44 5.78 -3.23
C TRP A 74 12.13 5.75 -1.85
N ILE A 75 11.56 5.05 -0.87
CA ILE A 75 12.25 4.68 0.35
C ILE A 75 12.72 3.25 0.12
N CYS A 76 14.04 3.06 -0.03
CA CYS A 76 14.64 1.75 -0.25
C CYS A 76 14.49 0.90 1.01
N PHE A 77 13.33 0.26 1.13
CA PHE A 77 12.91 -0.53 2.27
C PHE A 77 12.63 -1.95 1.81
N HIS A 78 13.32 -2.91 2.43
CA HIS A 78 13.08 -4.33 2.18
C HIS A 78 11.94 -4.82 3.07
N HIS A 79 10.78 -5.11 2.47
CA HIS A 79 9.71 -5.78 3.20
C HIS A 79 10.11 -7.22 3.55
N PRO A 80 9.96 -7.64 4.81
CA PRO A 80 10.15 -9.04 5.20
C PRO A 80 9.28 -9.99 4.36
N GLN A 81 9.74 -11.23 4.17
CA GLN A 81 8.98 -12.31 3.53
C GLN A 81 7.92 -12.89 4.47
N LEU A 82 7.08 -12.00 5.00
CA LEU A 82 5.91 -12.33 5.80
C LEU A 82 4.65 -12.02 4.98
N ASP A 83 3.57 -12.77 5.22
CA ASP A 83 2.29 -12.61 4.53
C ASP A 83 1.72 -11.21 4.70
N ASN A 84 1.95 -10.60 5.87
CA ASN A 84 1.54 -9.24 6.19
C ASN A 84 2.11 -8.17 5.24
N TYR A 85 3.14 -8.49 4.46
CA TYR A 85 3.74 -7.57 3.50
C TYR A 85 3.61 -8.04 2.05
N ARG A 86 2.84 -9.10 1.77
CA ARG A 86 2.65 -9.62 0.41
C ARG A 86 2.20 -8.51 -0.55
N LEU A 87 1.11 -7.84 -0.25
CA LEU A 87 0.60 -6.74 -1.09
C LEU A 87 1.56 -5.56 -1.15
N CYS A 88 2.32 -5.26 -0.09
CA CYS A 88 3.35 -4.21 -0.17
C CYS A 88 4.42 -4.52 -1.21
N ARG A 89 4.87 -5.77 -1.30
CA ARG A 89 5.82 -6.21 -2.32
C ARG A 89 5.20 -6.14 -3.72
N ASP A 90 3.95 -6.58 -3.84
CA ASP A 90 3.21 -6.55 -5.11
C ASP A 90 2.99 -5.11 -5.62
N PHE A 91 2.52 -4.20 -4.76
CA PHE A 91 2.34 -2.79 -5.11
C PHE A 91 3.66 -2.11 -5.46
N THR A 92 4.71 -2.38 -4.70
CA THR A 92 6.04 -1.82 -4.97
C THR A 92 6.55 -2.30 -6.33
N LYS A 93 6.38 -3.59 -6.64
CA LYS A 93 6.73 -4.16 -7.94
C LYS A 93 5.98 -3.48 -9.09
N ILE A 94 4.66 -3.32 -8.97
CA ILE A 94 3.83 -2.64 -9.99
C ILE A 94 4.27 -1.19 -10.17
N TRP A 95 4.51 -0.45 -9.09
CA TRP A 95 5.00 0.92 -9.16
C TRP A 95 6.30 1.01 -9.95
N TYR A 96 7.23 0.09 -9.70
CA TYR A 96 8.49 0.01 -10.40
C TYR A 96 8.33 -0.35 -11.88
N GLN A 97 7.40 -1.25 -12.23
CA GLN A 97 7.09 -1.56 -13.64
C GLN A 97 6.62 -0.32 -14.39
N TYR A 98 5.61 0.38 -13.87
CA TYR A 98 5.14 1.63 -14.47
C TYR A 98 6.22 2.69 -14.54
N ARG A 99 7.07 2.79 -13.50
CA ARG A 99 8.17 3.75 -13.50
C ARG A 99 9.20 3.45 -14.59
N THR A 100 9.56 2.17 -14.78
CA THR A 100 10.46 1.76 -15.85
C THR A 100 9.87 2.03 -17.24
N GLU A 101 8.56 1.86 -17.42
CA GLU A 101 7.87 2.19 -18.68
C GLU A 101 7.89 3.69 -18.96
N ILE A 102 7.57 4.52 -17.96
CA ILE A 102 7.61 5.98 -18.08
C ILE A 102 9.03 6.47 -18.37
N ASP A 103 10.02 5.88 -17.70
CA ASP A 103 11.42 6.27 -17.82
C ASP A 103 12.15 5.56 -18.98
N ALA A 104 11.47 4.75 -19.80
CA ALA A 104 12.10 3.91 -20.83
C ALA A 104 12.86 4.71 -21.90
N HIS A 105 12.53 5.99 -22.07
CA HIS A 105 13.16 6.90 -23.02
C HIS A 105 14.27 7.76 -22.39
N THR A 106 14.68 7.47 -21.15
CA THR A 106 15.68 8.24 -20.40
C THR A 106 16.98 7.45 -20.19
N GLU A 107 18.11 8.15 -20.17
CA GLU A 107 19.43 7.55 -19.97
C GLU A 107 19.55 6.98 -18.54
N ARG A 108 19.73 5.66 -18.42
CA ARG A 108 19.72 4.96 -17.13
C ARG A 108 21.07 5.08 -16.41
N ILE A 109 21.08 5.63 -15.19
CA ILE A 109 22.28 5.76 -14.35
C ILE A 109 22.12 4.91 -13.08
N GLY A 110 22.97 3.89 -12.86
CA GLY A 110 23.04 3.12 -11.60
C GLY A 110 23.17 1.59 -11.75
N LYS A 111 23.13 0.85 -10.62
CA LYS A 111 23.16 -0.63 -10.55
C LYS A 111 21.78 -1.29 -10.35
N PHE A 112 21.37 -2.16 -11.28
CA PHE A 112 20.05 -2.79 -11.36
C PHE A 112 19.90 -3.99 -10.40
N TYR A 113 18.82 -4.05 -9.60
CA TYR A 113 18.54 -5.12 -8.63
C TYR A 113 17.15 -5.76 -8.82
N PRO A 114 16.95 -6.53 -9.91
CA PRO A 114 15.63 -7.00 -10.35
C PRO A 114 14.86 -7.85 -9.34
N GLN A 115 15.56 -8.51 -8.42
CA GLN A 115 14.99 -9.36 -7.38
C GLN A 115 14.39 -8.60 -6.18
N VAL A 116 14.60 -7.28 -6.07
CA VAL A 116 14.06 -6.46 -4.97
C VAL A 116 13.28 -5.25 -5.48
N THR A 117 13.83 -4.53 -6.46
CA THR A 117 13.26 -3.30 -7.00
C THR A 117 13.65 -3.21 -8.47
N LEU A 118 12.72 -2.93 -9.40
CA LEU A 118 13.13 -2.61 -10.77
C LEU A 118 13.75 -1.19 -10.87
N GLY A 119 14.01 -0.53 -9.74
CA GLY A 119 14.80 0.69 -9.65
C GLY A 119 16.10 0.55 -8.85
N TYR A 120 16.87 1.63 -8.90
CA TYR A 120 18.24 1.73 -8.43
C TYR A 120 18.28 2.14 -6.95
N CYS A 121 18.34 1.16 -6.05
CA CYS A 121 18.65 1.39 -4.64
C CYS A 121 20.15 1.18 -4.40
N ASP A 122 20.85 2.17 -3.86
CA ASP A 122 22.28 2.06 -3.47
C ASP A 122 22.49 1.91 -1.96
N ALA A 123 21.50 2.29 -1.15
CA ALA A 123 21.49 2.15 0.29
C ALA A 123 20.05 1.93 0.81
N GLY A 124 19.93 1.56 2.09
CA GLY A 124 18.63 1.51 2.76
C GLY A 124 18.12 2.92 3.11
N GLY A 125 16.80 3.11 3.11
CA GLY A 125 16.16 4.37 3.52
C GLY A 125 15.93 5.37 2.38
N GLU A 126 15.62 6.62 2.75
CA GLU A 126 15.18 7.66 1.81
C GLU A 126 16.30 8.14 0.87
N ALA A 127 17.54 8.16 1.36
CA ALA A 127 18.70 8.61 0.57
C ALA A 127 19.19 7.56 -0.44
N GLY A 128 18.67 6.33 -0.34
CA GLY A 128 19.11 5.18 -1.11
C GLY A 128 18.49 5.08 -2.50
N TYR A 129 17.37 5.75 -2.73
CA TYR A 129 16.70 5.71 -4.02
C TYR A 129 17.39 6.65 -5.01
N ARG A 130 17.81 6.10 -6.15
CA ARG A 130 18.27 6.87 -7.30
C ARG A 130 17.15 6.92 -8.32
N PRO A 131 16.55 8.11 -8.55
CA PRO A 131 15.62 8.28 -9.65
C PRO A 131 16.33 7.92 -10.95
N MET A 132 15.62 7.31 -11.90
CA MET A 132 16.23 6.95 -13.19
C MET A 132 16.55 8.19 -14.04
N MET A 133 16.08 9.38 -13.65
CA MET A 133 16.45 10.67 -14.23
C MET A 133 17.27 11.51 -13.25
N LYS A 134 18.31 12.20 -13.74
CA LYS A 134 18.79 13.43 -13.08
C LYS A 134 17.76 14.53 -13.36
N LEU A 135 17.17 15.09 -12.30
CA LEU A 135 16.47 16.38 -12.38
C LEU A 135 17.49 17.52 -12.49
#